data_AF-A0A3N0WH83-F1
#
_entry.id   AF-A0A3N0WH83-F1
#
_cell.length_a   1.000
_cell.length_b   1.000
_cell.length_c   1.000
_cell.angle_alpha   90.00
_cell.angle_beta   90.00
_cell.angle_gamma   90.00
#
_symmetry.space_group_name_H-M   'P 1'
#
loop_
_entity.id
_entity.type
_entity.pdbx_description
1 polymer ?
#
loop_
_entity_poly.entity_id
_entity_poly.type
_entity_poly.pdbx_seq_one_letter_code
_entity_poly.pdbx_strand_id
1 'polypeptide(L)'
;MNINMKKLSIGLPVLLMMLLASCEKKYQSPGQYKNDLFADEHQAGKAYIMDEDECFDGSELVIASSGVKLADSSKGRGRPFFIYKVSSGKVLKTVRDSVVEYPLQFLSNQRLKLKKEDSMYVYLKKLEGYRFVVKDKNNLKYQWLRTAPVYSVKK
;
A
#
# COMPACT_ATOMS: atom_id res chain seq x y z
N MET A 1 -11.53 -79.33 -28.74
CA MET A 1 -12.20 -78.74 -27.55
C MET A 1 -13.19 -77.69 -28.06
N ASN A 2 -14.49 -77.96 -28.00
CA ASN A 2 -15.51 -77.20 -28.72
C ASN A 2 -16.04 -76.06 -27.84
N ILE A 3 -15.52 -74.85 -28.03
CA ILE A 3 -15.89 -73.70 -27.21
C ILE A 3 -17.24 -73.17 -27.71
N ASN A 4 -18.23 -73.16 -26.83
CA ASN A 4 -19.61 -72.75 -27.13
C ASN A 4 -19.65 -71.24 -27.42
N MET A 5 -19.66 -70.86 -28.70
CA MET A 5 -19.47 -69.48 -29.20
C MET A 5 -20.45 -68.43 -28.63
N LYS A 6 -21.61 -68.84 -28.10
CA LYS A 6 -22.61 -67.93 -27.51
C LYS A 6 -22.23 -67.40 -26.12
N LYS A 7 -21.36 -68.08 -25.38
CA LYS A 7 -20.87 -67.62 -24.06
C LYS A 7 -19.62 -66.73 -24.20
N LEU A 8 -18.87 -66.90 -25.28
CA LEU A 8 -17.67 -66.10 -25.58
C LEU A 8 -18.02 -64.70 -26.09
N SER A 9 -19.14 -64.54 -26.82
CA SER A 9 -19.58 -63.26 -27.38
C SER A 9 -20.07 -62.25 -26.34
N ILE A 10 -20.47 -62.71 -25.14
CA ILE A 10 -20.95 -61.85 -24.05
C ILE A 10 -19.82 -61.52 -23.07
N GLY A 11 -18.87 -62.44 -22.87
CA GLY A 11 -17.71 -62.20 -21.98
C GLY A 11 -16.71 -61.19 -22.53
N LEU A 12 -16.50 -61.18 -23.84
CA LEU A 12 -15.54 -60.30 -24.52
C LEU A 12 -15.85 -58.79 -24.36
N PRO A 13 -17.09 -58.30 -24.59
CA PRO A 13 -17.40 -56.87 -24.41
C PRO A 13 -17.37 -56.43 -22.95
N VAL A 14 -17.69 -57.32 -22.00
CA VAL A 14 -17.65 -57.02 -20.56
C VAL A 14 -16.21 -56.90 -20.06
N LEU A 15 -15.31 -57.77 -20.53
CA LEU A 15 -13.87 -57.68 -20.24
C LEU A 15 -13.26 -56.39 -20.83
N LEU A 16 -13.69 -55.99 -22.03
CA LEU A 16 -13.23 -54.77 -22.70
C LEU A 16 -13.67 -53.50 -21.95
N MET A 17 -14.91 -53.47 -21.44
CA MET A 17 -15.42 -52.38 -20.61
C MET A 17 -14.64 -52.21 -19.30
N MET A 18 -14.24 -53.31 -18.63
CA MET A 18 -13.42 -53.23 -17.41
C MET A 18 -12.00 -52.70 -17.67
N LEU A 19 -11.39 -53.05 -18.81
CA LEU A 19 -10.08 -52.53 -19.20
C LEU A 19 -10.12 -51.03 -19.53
N LEU A 20 -11.21 -50.54 -20.12
CA LEU A 20 -11.39 -49.12 -20.46
C LEU A 20 -11.67 -48.25 -19.22
N ALA A 21 -12.32 -48.79 -18.19
CA ALA A 21 -12.61 -48.08 -16.93
C ALA A 21 -11.39 -47.97 -15.99
N SER A 22 -10.31 -48.72 -16.22
CA SER A 22 -9.12 -48.74 -15.33
C SER A 22 -8.10 -47.63 -15.63
N CYS A 23 -8.30 -46.85 -16.70
CA CYS A 23 -7.49 -45.68 -17.01
C CYS A 23 -8.02 -44.40 -16.34
N GLU A 24 -8.14 -44.42 -15.01
CA GLU A 24 -8.25 -43.17 -14.25
C GLU A 24 -6.88 -42.50 -14.23
N LYS A 25 -6.60 -41.69 -15.26
CA LYS A 25 -5.49 -40.72 -15.18
C LYS A 25 -5.87 -39.71 -14.10
N LYS A 26 -5.33 -39.88 -12.90
CA LYS A 26 -5.39 -38.87 -11.84
C LYS A 26 -4.79 -37.58 -12.41
N TYR A 27 -5.64 -36.58 -12.64
CA TYR A 27 -5.19 -35.25 -13.04
C TYR A 27 -4.42 -34.65 -11.86
N GLN A 28 -3.09 -34.78 -11.89
CA GLN A 28 -2.22 -33.99 -11.02
C GLN A 28 -2.22 -32.57 -11.58
N SER A 29 -2.96 -31.69 -10.91
CA SER A 29 -2.88 -30.26 -11.19
C SER A 29 -1.40 -29.83 -11.17
N PRO A 30 -0.92 -29.04 -12.16
CA PRO A 30 0.49 -28.65 -12.27
C PRO A 30 1.06 -27.90 -11.05
N GLY A 31 0.25 -27.56 -10.04
CA GLY A 31 0.66 -26.88 -8.82
C GLY A 31 1.45 -27.72 -7.80
N GLN A 32 1.97 -28.91 -8.18
CA GLN A 32 2.78 -29.76 -7.28
C GLN A 32 4.27 -29.42 -7.27
N TYR A 33 4.72 -28.40 -8.00
CA TYR A 33 6.07 -27.89 -7.82
C TYR A 33 6.19 -27.22 -6.45
N LYS A 34 6.68 -28.00 -5.49
CA LYS A 34 6.98 -27.57 -4.12
C LYS A 34 8.07 -26.49 -4.08
N ASN A 35 8.87 -26.42 -5.14
CA ASN A 35 9.89 -25.41 -5.33
C ASN A 35 9.32 -24.28 -6.17
N ASP A 36 9.09 -23.16 -5.50
CA ASP A 36 8.85 -21.89 -6.15
C ASP A 36 10.12 -21.47 -6.89
N LEU A 37 10.08 -21.50 -8.23
CA LEU A 37 11.21 -21.12 -9.09
C LEU A 37 11.54 -19.62 -8.96
N PHE A 38 10.67 -18.84 -8.32
CA PHE A 38 10.83 -17.41 -8.09
C PHE A 38 11.06 -17.08 -6.61
N ALA A 39 11.38 -18.07 -5.77
CA ALA A 39 11.68 -17.88 -4.35
C ALA A 39 12.69 -16.74 -4.10
N ASP A 40 13.71 -16.64 -4.94
CA ASP A 40 14.76 -15.62 -4.85
C ASP A 40 14.38 -14.29 -5.53
N GLU A 41 13.36 -14.30 -6.40
CA GLU A 41 12.81 -13.10 -7.06
C GLU A 41 11.66 -12.45 -6.27
N HIS A 42 11.15 -13.13 -5.24
CA HIS A 42 10.32 -12.53 -4.20
C HIS A 42 11.14 -11.62 -3.29
N GLN A 43 11.83 -10.64 -3.86
CA GLN A 43 12.18 -9.45 -3.13
C GLN A 43 10.87 -8.76 -2.77
N ALA A 44 10.36 -9.05 -1.56
CA ALA A 44 9.39 -8.23 -0.89
C ALA A 44 9.96 -6.82 -0.91
N GLY A 45 9.53 -6.00 -1.87
CA GLY A 45 10.06 -4.68 -2.10
C GLY A 45 9.87 -3.88 -0.83
N LYS A 46 10.91 -3.83 0.01
CA LYS A 46 10.90 -3.03 1.22
C LYS A 46 10.71 -1.61 0.71
N ALA A 47 9.52 -1.06 0.97
CA ALA A 47 9.26 0.33 0.64
C ALA A 47 10.37 1.13 1.32
N TYR A 48 11.15 1.86 0.53
CA TYR A 48 12.19 2.73 1.05
C TYR A 48 11.57 3.67 2.08
N ILE A 49 12.17 3.75 3.27
CA ILE A 49 11.76 4.68 4.33
C ILE A 49 12.91 5.67 4.46
N MET A 50 12.62 6.96 4.28
CA MET A 50 13.61 8.02 4.46
C MET A 50 13.99 8.13 5.93
N ASP A 51 15.28 8.37 6.19
CA ASP A 51 15.79 8.71 7.52
C ASP A 51 15.40 10.14 7.94
N GLU A 52 15.61 10.49 9.22
CA GLU A 52 15.26 11.82 9.77
C GLU A 52 15.96 12.95 9.01
N ASP A 53 17.26 12.80 8.73
CA ASP A 53 18.07 13.79 8.01
C ASP A 53 17.60 13.95 6.56
N GLU A 54 17.31 12.85 5.87
CA GLU A 54 16.77 12.87 4.51
C GLU A 54 15.38 13.53 4.45
N CYS A 55 14.54 13.28 5.46
CA CYS A 55 13.25 13.93 5.60
C CYS A 55 13.42 15.42 5.83
N PHE A 56 14.40 15.83 6.64
CA PHE A 56 14.69 17.21 6.93
C PHE A 56 15.18 17.94 5.67
N ASP A 57 16.11 17.34 4.93
CA ASP A 57 16.68 17.90 3.69
C ASP A 57 15.67 17.99 2.57
N GLY A 58 14.85 16.94 2.37
CA GLY A 58 13.79 16.91 1.36
C GLY A 58 12.59 17.80 1.66
N SER A 59 12.50 18.37 2.86
CA SER A 59 11.40 19.24 3.27
C SER A 59 11.72 20.72 3.08
N GLU A 60 10.73 21.46 2.55
CA GLU A 60 10.75 22.93 2.52
C GLU A 60 10.35 23.54 3.87
N LEU A 61 9.50 22.83 4.61
CA LEU A 61 8.99 23.25 5.91
C LEU A 61 8.96 22.06 6.87
N VAL A 62 9.55 22.23 8.05
CA VAL A 62 9.55 21.22 9.12
C VAL A 62 8.97 21.84 10.38
N ILE A 63 7.92 21.22 10.92
CA ILE A 63 7.23 21.70 12.12
C ILE A 63 7.22 20.59 13.17
N ALA A 64 7.63 20.90 14.41
CA ALA A 64 7.37 20.05 15.56
C ALA A 64 6.00 20.43 16.16
N SER A 65 5.05 19.50 16.14
CA SER A 65 3.69 19.73 16.64
C SER A 65 3.09 18.48 17.27
N SER A 66 2.35 18.65 18.36
CA SER A 66 1.46 17.63 18.94
C SER A 66 -0.01 17.80 18.49
N GLY A 67 -0.33 18.92 17.82
CA GLY A 67 -1.70 19.35 17.49
C GLY A 67 -2.15 18.99 16.07
N VAL A 68 -1.76 17.81 15.56
CA VAL A 68 -2.11 17.38 14.19
C VAL A 68 -3.40 16.57 14.21
N LYS A 69 -4.41 17.02 13.47
CA LYS A 69 -5.71 16.33 13.36
C LYS A 69 -6.11 16.15 11.89
N LEU A 70 -6.79 15.04 11.59
CA LEU A 70 -7.40 14.84 10.28
C LEU A 70 -8.59 15.79 10.14
N ALA A 71 -8.56 16.66 9.13
CA ALA A 71 -9.63 17.61 8.85
C ALA A 71 -10.63 17.06 7.82
N ASP A 72 -10.14 16.38 6.79
CA ASP A 72 -10.98 15.87 5.70
C ASP A 72 -10.29 14.68 5.01
N SER A 73 -11.07 13.82 4.35
CA SER A 73 -10.56 12.72 3.56
C SER A 73 -11.41 12.50 2.31
N SER A 74 -10.75 12.45 1.15
CA SER A 74 -11.41 12.07 -0.10
C SER A 74 -11.23 10.57 -0.35
N LYS A 75 -12.35 9.85 -0.46
CA LYS A 75 -12.43 8.41 -0.77
C LYS A 75 -13.32 8.14 -2.00
N GLY A 76 -13.17 8.97 -3.04
CA GLY A 76 -13.96 8.88 -4.28
C GLY A 76 -13.23 8.20 -5.44
N ARG A 77 -13.68 8.46 -6.68
CA ARG A 77 -13.00 8.03 -7.91
C ARG A 77 -11.61 8.68 -7.99
N GLY A 78 -10.54 7.90 -7.80
CA GLY A 78 -9.16 8.34 -7.90
C GLY A 78 -8.30 7.90 -6.72
N ARG A 79 -7.07 8.44 -6.63
CA ARG A 79 -6.18 8.16 -5.49
C ARG A 79 -6.70 8.89 -4.24
N PRO A 80 -6.81 8.21 -3.09
CA PRO A 80 -7.28 8.84 -1.86
C PRO A 80 -6.28 9.91 -1.42
N PHE A 81 -6.80 11.01 -0.89
CA PHE A 81 -5.99 12.03 -0.23
C PHE A 81 -6.63 12.45 1.09
N PHE A 82 -5.78 12.85 2.02
CA PHE A 82 -6.12 13.18 3.39
C PHE A 82 -5.64 14.59 3.67
N ILE A 83 -6.49 15.42 4.25
CA ILE A 83 -6.14 16.78 4.64
C ILE A 83 -6.01 16.81 6.14
N TYR A 84 -4.85 17.26 6.60
CA TYR A 84 -4.54 17.40 8.02
C TYR A 84 -4.46 18.87 8.37
N LYS A 85 -4.89 19.21 9.59
CA LYS A 85 -4.78 20.54 10.18
C LYS A 85 -3.79 20.49 11.35
N VAL A 86 -2.86 21.43 11.36
CA VAL A 86 -1.91 21.69 12.45
C VAL A 86 -2.39 22.91 13.21
N SER A 87 -2.79 22.75 14.47
CA SER A 87 -3.30 23.86 15.28
C SER A 87 -2.21 24.80 15.79
N SER A 88 -1.03 24.26 16.10
CA SER A 88 0.09 24.99 16.69
C SER A 88 1.35 24.14 16.58
N GLY A 89 2.53 24.77 16.59
CA GLY A 89 3.79 24.04 16.56
C GLY A 89 5.00 24.98 16.48
N LYS A 90 6.18 24.41 16.72
CA LYS A 90 7.46 25.11 16.55
C LYS A 90 8.00 24.82 15.16
N VAL A 91 8.30 25.87 14.39
CA VAL A 91 8.96 25.74 13.09
C VAL A 91 10.45 25.46 13.34
N LEU A 92 10.97 24.41 12.72
CA LEU A 92 12.38 24.01 12.83
C LEU A 92 13.17 24.38 11.58
N LYS A 93 12.54 24.26 10.41
CA LYS A 93 13.09 24.63 9.12
C LYS A 93 12.02 25.31 8.29
N THR A 94 12.37 26.43 7.66
CA THR A 94 11.58 27.03 6.59
C THR A 94 12.54 27.54 5.52
N VAL A 95 12.29 27.17 4.27
CA VAL A 95 13.06 27.68 3.12
C VAL A 95 12.55 29.06 2.67
N ARG A 96 11.37 29.47 3.12
CA ARG A 96 10.79 30.79 2.83
C ARG A 96 10.79 31.64 4.09
N ASP A 97 11.09 32.93 3.94
CA ASP A 97 10.99 33.94 5.00
C ASP A 97 9.54 34.21 5.46
N SER A 98 8.57 33.46 4.94
CA SER A 98 7.16 33.58 5.33
C SER A 98 6.94 32.98 6.72
N VAL A 99 6.43 33.81 7.63
CA VAL A 99 5.91 33.38 8.93
C VAL A 99 4.80 32.35 8.72
N VAL A 100 4.92 31.20 9.39
CA VAL A 100 3.89 30.16 9.34
C VAL A 100 2.73 30.57 10.23
N GLU A 101 1.61 30.92 9.63
CA GLU A 101 0.36 31.20 10.35
C GLU A 101 -0.41 29.92 10.66
N TYR A 102 -0.90 29.84 11.90
CA TYR A 102 -1.74 28.72 12.35
C TYR A 102 -3.22 29.16 12.42
N PRO A 103 -4.18 28.25 12.14
CA PRO A 103 -4.00 26.83 11.84
C PRO A 103 -3.61 26.56 10.38
N LEU A 104 -2.55 25.77 10.18
CA LEU A 104 -2.05 25.38 8.86
C LEU A 104 -2.73 24.09 8.38
N GLN A 105 -2.98 23.97 7.08
CA GLN A 105 -3.47 22.73 6.47
C GLN A 105 -2.45 22.17 5.47
N PHE A 106 -2.32 20.85 5.45
CA PHE A 106 -1.48 20.14 4.47
C PHE A 106 -2.17 18.89 3.94
N LEU A 107 -1.80 18.51 2.71
CA LEU A 107 -2.33 17.33 2.02
C LEU A 107 -1.38 16.15 2.17
N SER A 108 -1.91 14.96 2.42
CA SER A 108 -1.16 13.71 2.38
C SER A 108 -1.85 12.71 1.46
N ASN A 109 -1.06 12.01 0.65
CA ASN A 109 -1.55 10.92 -0.19
C ASN A 109 -1.71 9.60 0.58
N GLN A 110 -1.18 9.54 1.81
CA GLN A 110 -1.23 8.39 2.68
C GLN A 110 -1.88 8.75 4.02
N ARG A 111 -2.56 7.78 4.63
CA ARG A 111 -3.14 7.97 5.96
C ARG A 111 -2.03 7.90 7.00
N LEU A 112 -1.72 9.05 7.61
CA LEU A 112 -0.75 9.17 8.69
C LEU A 112 -1.29 8.51 9.96
N LYS A 113 -0.48 7.67 10.59
CA LYS A 113 -0.76 7.06 11.89
C LYS A 113 -0.35 8.04 12.99
N LEU A 114 -1.26 8.94 13.35
CA LEU A 114 -1.03 9.95 14.38
C LEU A 114 -1.24 9.33 15.77
N LYS A 115 -0.25 9.45 16.66
CA LYS A 115 -0.43 9.22 18.10
C LYS A 115 -0.89 10.54 18.72
N LYS A 116 -1.88 10.51 19.62
CA LYS A 116 -2.53 11.72 20.15
C LYS A 116 -1.68 12.51 21.14
N GLU A 117 -0.68 11.87 21.76
CA GLU A 117 0.02 12.41 22.93
C GLU A 117 1.47 12.80 22.64
N ASP A 118 2.05 12.28 21.56
CA ASP A 118 3.44 12.54 21.21
C ASP A 118 3.53 13.72 20.23
N SER A 119 4.43 14.67 20.53
CA SER A 119 4.89 15.64 19.55
C SER A 119 5.53 14.90 18.39
N MET A 120 5.19 15.29 17.15
CA MET A 120 5.75 14.68 15.95
C MET A 120 6.38 15.74 15.05
N TYR A 121 7.34 15.30 14.24
CA TYR A 121 7.86 16.10 13.15
C TYR A 121 6.94 16.01 11.93
N VAL A 122 6.58 17.17 11.41
CA VAL A 122 5.73 17.34 10.24
C VAL A 122 6.62 17.81 9.10
N TYR A 123 6.91 16.89 8.18
CA TYR A 123 7.78 17.11 7.02
C TYR A 123 6.95 17.50 5.80
N LEU A 124 7.11 18.74 5.37
CA LEU A 124 6.26 19.36 4.34
C LEU A 124 7.08 19.83 3.14
N LYS A 125 6.56 19.54 1.94
CA LYS A 125 7.00 20.08 0.66
C LYS A 125 5.94 21.04 0.11
N LYS A 126 6.29 21.94 -0.80
CA LYS A 126 5.29 22.70 -1.56
C LYS A 126 4.30 21.74 -2.23
N LEU A 127 3.02 22.12 -2.20
CA LEU A 127 1.99 21.37 -2.90
C LEU A 127 2.24 21.44 -4.41
N GLU A 128 2.50 20.28 -5.02
CA GLU A 128 2.65 20.11 -6.46
C GLU A 128 1.39 19.42 -6.99
N GLY A 129 0.54 20.16 -7.70
CA GLY A 129 -0.73 19.66 -8.23
C GLY A 129 -1.96 20.15 -7.46
N TYR A 130 -3.08 19.40 -7.55
CA TYR A 130 -4.34 19.66 -6.83
C TYR A 130 -4.95 21.07 -6.99
N ARG A 131 -4.81 21.69 -8.17
CA ARG A 131 -5.29 23.06 -8.46
C ARG A 131 -6.73 23.33 -8.02
N PHE A 132 -7.62 22.35 -8.14
CA PHE A 132 -9.02 22.48 -7.73
C PHE A 132 -9.19 22.55 -6.21
N VAL A 133 -8.47 21.71 -5.45
CA VAL A 133 -8.54 21.69 -3.98
C VAL A 133 -7.95 22.98 -3.37
N VAL A 134 -6.92 23.53 -4.01
CA VAL A 134 -6.30 24.80 -3.58
C VAL A 134 -7.25 25.99 -3.73
N LYS A 135 -8.06 26.02 -4.80
CA LYS A 135 -9.04 27.08 -5.03
C LYS A 135 -10.17 27.08 -4.00
N ASP A 136 -10.61 25.90 -3.59
CA ASP A 136 -11.71 25.76 -2.62
C ASP A 136 -11.23 25.88 -1.16
N LYS A 137 -9.94 25.58 -0.89
CA LYS A 137 -9.35 25.64 0.45
C LYS A 137 -8.18 26.61 0.47
N ASN A 138 -8.45 27.89 0.75
CA ASN A 138 -7.50 29.01 0.76
C ASN A 138 -6.15 28.79 1.48
N ASN A 139 -6.04 27.80 2.40
CA ASN A 139 -4.84 27.58 3.22
C ASN A 139 -4.02 26.32 2.85
N LEU A 140 -4.34 25.63 1.75
CA LEU A 140 -3.64 24.40 1.36
C LEU A 140 -2.43 24.69 0.45
N LYS A 141 -1.28 24.97 1.06
CA LYS A 141 -0.03 25.32 0.36
C LYS A 141 1.02 24.20 0.35
N TYR A 142 0.88 23.23 1.25
CA TYR A 142 1.89 22.21 1.51
C TYR A 142 1.34 20.80 1.38
N GLN A 143 2.24 19.88 1.08
CA GLN A 143 2.00 18.45 0.97
C GLN A 143 2.97 17.69 1.88
N TRP A 144 2.50 16.58 2.44
CA TRP A 144 3.33 15.61 3.15
C TRP A 144 4.38 15.02 2.22
N LEU A 145 5.62 14.90 2.71
CA LEU A 145 6.70 14.27 1.96
C LEU A 145 6.37 12.78 1.68
N ARG A 146 6.37 12.39 0.40
CA ARG A 146 5.80 11.11 -0.10
C ARG A 146 6.40 9.84 0.52
N THR A 147 7.52 9.95 1.23
CA THR A 147 8.27 8.83 1.82
C THR A 147 8.64 9.06 3.28
N ALA A 148 8.22 10.19 3.87
CA ALA A 148 8.52 10.48 5.27
C ALA A 148 7.65 9.62 6.20
N PRO A 149 8.27 8.88 7.15
CA PRO A 149 7.53 8.26 8.23
C PRO A 149 7.13 9.32 9.28
N VAL A 150 6.22 8.94 10.18
CA VAL A 150 5.82 9.81 11.30
C VAL A 150 6.83 9.65 12.43
N TYR A 151 7.81 10.54 12.50
CA TYR A 151 8.80 10.57 13.58
C TYR A 151 8.23 11.30 14.81
N SER A 152 8.40 10.68 15.99
CA SER A 152 8.10 11.32 17.27
C SER A 152 9.29 12.18 17.70
N VAL A 153 9.03 13.36 18.24
CA VAL A 153 10.07 14.24 18.78
C VAL A 153 10.60 13.58 20.05
N LYS A 154 11.91 13.25 20.05
CA LYS A 154 12.59 12.79 21.27
C LYS A 154 12.57 13.93 22.28
N LYS A 155 12.01 13.66 23.47
CA LYS A 155 12.00 14.60 24.60
C LYS A 155 13.41 14.87 25.11
#